data_AF-A0A0K1JWC4-F1
#
_entry.id   AF-A0A0K1JWC4-F1
#
_cell.length_a   1.000
_cell.length_b   1.000
_cell.length_c   1.000
_cell.angle_alpha   90.00
_cell.angle_beta   90.00
_cell.angle_gamma   90.00
#
_symmetry.space_group_name_H-M   'P 1'
#
loop_
_entity.id
_entity.type
_entity.pdbx_description
1 polymer ?
#
loop_
_entity_poly.entity_id
_entity_poly.type
_entity_poly.pdbx_seq_one_letter_code
_entity_poly.pdbx_strand_id
1 'polypeptide(L)'
;MIDYYPELELSEPEGGASWLAEDAEIGFGARLLAARSGSEITATLAELARTAGGGALAQPLLQALYPAAAAIFPLRASEAKLKAARLFGLELEGLSPEDKEFELALHFTRFALDTVRNALAAPGDDAAARVRSGLMQSARRHAPGLLRHGSR
;
A
#
# COMPACT_ATOMS: atom_id res chain seq x y z
N MET A 1 23.30 49.21 19.29
CA MET A 1 23.53 47.78 19.50
C MET A 1 22.16 47.18 19.69
N ILE A 2 21.56 46.68 18.60
CA ILE A 2 20.24 46.05 18.63
C ILE A 2 20.54 44.56 18.76
N ASP A 3 20.19 43.99 19.91
CA ASP A 3 20.27 42.55 20.13
C ASP A 3 19.19 41.89 19.26
N TYR A 4 19.63 41.35 18.13
CA TYR A 4 18.82 40.49 17.29
C TYR A 4 18.78 39.11 17.93
N TYR A 5 17.69 38.80 18.63
CA TYR A 5 17.29 37.42 18.91
C TYR A 5 16.35 36.99 17.77
N PRO A 6 16.81 36.14 16.82
CA PRO A 6 15.88 35.45 15.96
C PRO A 6 15.15 34.44 16.84
N GLU A 7 13.98 34.82 17.32
CA GLU A 7 12.92 33.87 17.65
C GLU A 7 12.63 33.12 16.34
N LEU A 8 13.39 32.05 16.09
CA LEU A 8 12.97 31.00 15.20
C LEU A 8 11.74 30.38 15.87
N GLU A 9 10.57 31.00 15.68
CA GLU A 9 9.31 30.29 15.62
C GLU A 9 9.46 29.27 14.48
N LEU A 10 10.16 28.18 14.77
CA LEU A 10 9.93 26.91 14.12
C LEU A 10 8.48 26.60 14.45
N SER A 11 7.55 27.08 13.61
CA SER A 11 6.24 26.48 13.50
C SER A 11 6.49 24.99 13.37
N GLU A 12 6.34 24.24 14.47
CA GLU A 12 6.46 22.79 14.43
C GLU A 12 5.52 22.35 13.32
N PRO A 13 6.03 21.70 12.26
CA PRO A 13 5.15 21.26 11.21
C PRO A 13 4.27 20.19 11.86
N GLU A 14 2.99 20.52 12.07
CA GLU A 14 1.92 19.58 12.41
C GLU A 14 1.87 18.36 11.45
N GLY A 15 2.67 18.38 10.38
CA GLY A 15 2.90 17.30 9.42
C GLY A 15 4.01 16.29 9.74
N GLY A 16 4.72 16.35 10.86
CA GLY A 16 5.81 15.41 11.18
C GLY A 16 5.43 13.92 11.08
N ALA A 17 4.17 13.58 11.41
CA ALA A 17 3.63 12.22 11.27
C ALA A 17 3.27 11.86 9.80
N SER A 18 2.95 12.85 8.96
CA SER A 18 2.57 12.64 7.55
C SER A 18 3.78 12.26 6.72
N TRP A 19 4.91 12.94 6.91
CA TRP A 19 6.16 12.63 6.20
C TRP A 19 6.66 11.22 6.52
N LEU A 20 6.58 10.79 7.79
CA LEU A 20 6.93 9.42 8.19
C LEU A 20 6.01 8.36 7.57
N ALA A 21 4.72 8.69 7.38
CA ALA A 21 3.76 7.81 6.74
C ALA A 21 3.99 7.71 5.21
N GLU A 22 4.33 8.82 4.56
CA GLU A 22 4.74 8.87 3.14
C GLU A 22 6.05 8.11 2.92
N ASP A 23 7.05 8.32 3.78
CA ASP A 23 8.33 7.60 3.74
C ASP A 23 8.12 6.09 3.92
N ALA A 24 7.21 5.69 4.82
CA ALA A 24 6.85 4.29 4.99
C ALA A 24 6.20 3.72 3.71
N GLU A 25 5.26 4.43 3.09
CA GLU A 25 4.62 4.03 1.84
C GLU A 25 5.65 3.82 0.73
N ILE A 26 6.52 4.81 0.49
CA ILE A 26 7.58 4.74 -0.52
C ILE A 26 8.51 3.56 -0.21
N GLY A 27 8.89 3.39 1.05
CA GLY A 27 9.76 2.30 1.50
C GLY A 27 9.15 0.91 1.32
N PHE A 28 7.84 0.74 1.48
CA PHE A 28 7.15 -0.53 1.20
C PHE A 28 6.99 -0.76 -0.31
N GLY A 29 6.63 0.27 -1.07
CA GLY A 29 6.50 0.20 -2.53
C GLY A 29 7.81 -0.19 -3.20
N ALA A 30 8.92 0.45 -2.81
CA ALA A 30 10.26 0.12 -3.31
C ALA A 30 10.68 -1.32 -2.98
N ARG A 31 10.36 -1.82 -1.78
CA ARG A 31 10.65 -3.21 -1.40
C ARG A 31 9.83 -4.23 -2.18
N LEU A 32 8.55 -3.95 -2.45
CA LEU A 32 7.73 -4.81 -3.31
C LEU A 32 8.24 -4.82 -4.75
N LEU A 33 8.61 -3.64 -5.28
CA LEU A 33 9.20 -3.51 -6.60
C LEU A 33 10.52 -4.28 -6.73
N ALA A 34 11.38 -4.20 -5.70
CA ALA A 34 12.66 -4.88 -5.65
C ALA A 34 12.57 -6.37 -5.29
N ALA A 35 11.39 -6.88 -4.91
CA ALA A 35 11.21 -8.24 -4.44
C ALA A 35 11.53 -9.25 -5.55
N ARG A 36 12.52 -10.12 -5.34
CA ARG A 36 12.95 -11.16 -6.29
C ARG A 36 12.28 -12.51 -6.06
N SER A 37 11.52 -12.65 -4.98
CA SER A 37 10.95 -13.91 -4.55
C SER A 37 9.63 -13.73 -3.78
N GLY A 38 8.81 -14.79 -3.73
CA GLY A 38 7.58 -14.80 -2.94
C GLY A 38 7.83 -14.62 -1.43
N SER A 39 8.98 -15.04 -0.91
CA SER A 39 9.36 -14.82 0.48
C SER A 39 9.64 -13.35 0.79
N GLU A 40 10.26 -12.60 -0.13
CA GLU A 40 10.47 -11.15 0.01
C GLU A 40 9.15 -10.36 -0.02
N ILE A 41 8.20 -10.77 -0.89
CA ILE A 41 6.83 -10.23 -0.89
C ILE A 41 6.15 -10.51 0.44
N THR A 42 6.23 -11.75 0.93
CA THR A 42 5.64 -12.18 2.19
C THR A 42 6.18 -11.39 3.37
N ALA A 43 7.51 -11.23 3.44
CA ALA A 43 8.16 -10.44 4.49
C ALA A 43 7.72 -8.97 4.47
N THR A 44 7.60 -8.40 3.26
CA THR A 44 7.17 -7.01 3.09
C THR A 44 5.72 -6.79 3.53
N LEU A 45 4.79 -7.69 3.16
CA LEU A 45 3.39 -7.64 3.59
C LEU A 45 3.23 -7.84 5.12
N ALA A 46 4.00 -8.76 5.70
CA ALA A 46 3.97 -9.01 7.14
C ALA A 46 4.54 -7.82 7.94
N GLU A 47 5.61 -7.18 7.44
CA GLU A 47 6.14 -5.95 8.02
C GLU A 47 5.13 -4.81 7.89
N LEU A 48 4.51 -4.63 6.71
CA LEU A 48 3.48 -3.62 6.49
C LEU A 48 2.34 -3.74 7.50
N ALA A 49 1.84 -4.96 7.72
CA ALA A 49 0.80 -5.22 8.71
C ALA A 49 1.24 -4.80 10.12
N ARG A 50 2.47 -5.16 10.53
CA ARG A 50 3.01 -4.81 11.86
C ARG A 50 3.23 -3.32 12.03
N THR A 51 3.84 -2.65 11.05
CA THR A 51 4.08 -1.19 11.09
C THR A 51 2.77 -0.41 11.15
N ALA A 52 1.72 -0.90 10.48
CA ALA A 52 0.39 -0.29 10.52
C ALA A 52 -0.41 -0.63 11.80
N GLY A 53 0.18 -1.30 12.80
CA GLY A 53 -0.49 -1.69 14.05
C GLY A 53 -1.38 -2.93 13.96
N GLY A 54 -1.40 -3.60 12.80
CA GLY A 54 -2.20 -4.79 12.50
C GLY A 54 -1.44 -6.10 12.67
N GLY A 55 -0.57 -6.24 13.68
CA GLY A 55 0.24 -7.46 13.87
C GLY A 55 -0.59 -8.76 13.92
N ALA A 56 -1.73 -8.73 14.61
CA ALA A 56 -2.69 -9.86 14.65
C ALA A 56 -3.39 -10.13 13.31
N LEU A 57 -3.39 -9.14 12.40
CA LEU A 57 -3.96 -9.24 11.06
C LEU A 57 -2.93 -9.71 10.02
N ALA A 58 -1.65 -9.85 10.37
CA ALA A 58 -0.58 -10.14 9.41
C ALA A 58 -0.86 -11.42 8.59
N GLN A 59 -1.28 -12.49 9.25
CA GLN A 59 -1.57 -13.76 8.58
C GLN A 59 -2.81 -13.69 7.65
N PRO A 60 -3.99 -13.23 8.10
CA PRO A 60 -5.14 -13.09 7.20
C PRO A 60 -4.90 -12.04 6.10
N LEU A 61 -4.13 -10.99 6.38
CA LEU A 61 -3.73 -10.01 5.36
C LEU A 61 -2.83 -10.64 4.29
N LEU A 62 -1.84 -11.44 4.70
CA LEU A 62 -1.01 -12.20 3.78
C LEU A 62 -1.87 -13.10 2.89
N GLN A 63 -2.79 -13.88 3.48
CA GLN A 63 -3.68 -14.77 2.73
C GLN A 63 -4.54 -14.00 1.71
N ALA A 64 -5.00 -12.79 2.06
CA ALA A 64 -5.82 -11.98 1.19
C ALA A 64 -5.02 -11.29 0.07
N LEU A 65 -3.84 -10.74 0.37
CA LEU A 65 -3.10 -9.88 -0.54
C LEU A 65 -2.03 -10.61 -1.35
N TYR A 66 -1.50 -11.73 -0.85
CA TYR A 66 -0.40 -12.43 -1.50
C TYR A 66 -0.71 -12.86 -2.94
N PRO A 67 -1.89 -13.40 -3.30
CA PRO A 67 -2.17 -13.79 -4.69
C PRO A 67 -2.08 -12.61 -5.66
N ALA A 68 -2.58 -11.44 -5.24
CA ALA A 68 -2.50 -10.21 -6.04
C ALA A 68 -1.06 -9.69 -6.10
N ALA A 69 -0.36 -9.67 -4.96
CA ALA A 69 1.03 -9.25 -4.90
C ALA A 69 1.94 -10.14 -5.77
N ALA A 70 1.78 -11.46 -5.72
CA ALA A 70 2.56 -12.41 -6.51
C ALA A 70 2.24 -12.38 -8.02
N ALA A 71 1.05 -11.89 -8.40
CA ALA A 71 0.70 -11.66 -9.80
C ALA A 71 1.33 -10.36 -10.35
N ILE A 72 1.64 -9.40 -9.48
CA ILE A 72 2.22 -8.10 -9.83
C ILE A 72 3.76 -8.14 -9.70
N PHE A 73 4.29 -8.77 -8.65
CA PHE A 73 5.70 -8.77 -8.26
C PHE A 73 6.30 -10.19 -8.29
N PRO A 74 7.59 -10.35 -8.68
CA PRO A 74 8.47 -9.36 -9.29
C PRO A 74 7.93 -8.85 -10.62
N LEU A 75 8.14 -7.56 -10.87
CA LEU A 75 7.64 -6.88 -12.06
C LEU A 75 8.46 -7.29 -13.30
N ARG A 76 8.13 -8.43 -13.91
CA ARG A 76 8.61 -8.79 -15.27
C ARG A 76 7.70 -8.16 -16.32
N ALA A 77 8.24 -7.57 -17.38
CA ALA A 77 7.43 -6.98 -18.47
C ALA A 77 6.40 -8.01 -18.96
N SER A 78 5.13 -7.81 -18.58
CA SER A 78 4.08 -8.81 -18.76
C SER A 78 2.71 -8.14 -18.86
N GLU A 79 1.79 -8.78 -19.56
CA GLU A 79 0.40 -8.34 -19.68
C GLU A 79 -0.31 -8.22 -18.32
N ALA A 80 0.18 -8.92 -17.29
CA ALA A 80 -0.32 -8.82 -15.93
C ALA A 80 -0.19 -7.39 -15.37
N LYS A 81 0.86 -6.65 -15.73
CA LYS A 81 1.06 -5.24 -15.32
C LYS A 81 -0.02 -4.32 -15.85
N LEU A 82 -0.35 -4.44 -17.14
CA LEU A 82 -1.39 -3.62 -17.78
C LEU A 82 -2.76 -3.92 -17.19
N LYS A 83 -3.04 -5.18 -16.85
CA LYS A 83 -4.27 -5.57 -16.16
C LYS A 83 -4.30 -4.99 -14.74
N ALA A 84 -3.22 -5.12 -13.98
CA ALA A 84 -3.13 -4.58 -12.62
C ALA A 84 -3.31 -3.05 -12.60
N ALA A 85 -2.63 -2.31 -13.48
CA ALA A 85 -2.80 -0.86 -13.61
C ALA A 85 -4.26 -0.45 -13.86
N ARG A 86 -4.95 -1.16 -14.76
CA ARG A 86 -6.39 -0.94 -15.01
C ARG A 86 -7.26 -1.24 -13.80
N LEU A 87 -6.89 -2.22 -12.97
CA LEU A 87 -7.62 -2.53 -11.73
C LEU A 87 -7.52 -1.39 -10.72
N PHE A 88 -6.36 -0.74 -10.63
CA PHE A 88 -6.11 0.46 -9.83
C PHE A 88 -6.60 1.76 -10.49
N GLY A 89 -7.08 1.71 -11.74
CA GLY A 89 -7.51 2.90 -12.48
C GLY A 89 -6.34 3.85 -12.83
N LEU A 90 -5.12 3.31 -12.93
CA LEU A 90 -3.93 4.09 -13.20
C LEU A 90 -3.83 4.50 -14.67
N GLU A 91 -3.65 5.79 -14.89
CA GLU A 91 -3.26 6.35 -16.19
C GLU A 91 -1.74 6.32 -16.30
N LEU A 92 -1.25 5.26 -16.95
CA LEU A 92 0.18 5.02 -17.12
C LEU A 92 0.70 5.57 -18.46
N GLU A 93 -0.09 6.32 -19.21
CA GLU A 93 0.32 6.84 -20.51
C GLU A 93 1.44 7.89 -20.35
N GLY A 94 2.38 7.92 -21.30
CA GLY A 94 3.49 8.89 -21.27
C GLY A 94 4.61 8.63 -20.24
N LEU A 95 4.40 7.77 -19.24
CA LEU A 95 5.44 7.40 -18.26
C LEU A 95 6.48 6.43 -18.84
N SER A 96 7.72 6.49 -18.31
CA SER A 96 8.74 5.46 -18.58
C SER A 96 8.28 4.10 -18.03
N PRO A 97 8.77 2.97 -18.57
CA PRO A 97 8.49 1.64 -18.02
C PRO A 97 8.75 1.54 -16.50
N GLU A 98 9.83 2.16 -16.04
CA GLU A 98 10.26 2.16 -14.65
C GLU A 98 9.31 2.98 -13.76
N ASP A 99 8.89 4.16 -14.20
CA ASP A 99 7.95 5.00 -13.45
C ASP A 99 6.58 4.33 -13.33
N LYS A 100 6.12 3.66 -14.39
CA LYS A 100 4.88 2.88 -14.38
C LYS A 100 4.88 1.80 -13.32
N GLU A 101 6.01 1.12 -13.20
CA GLU A 101 6.22 0.05 -12.23
C GLU A 101 6.23 0.56 -10.80
N PHE A 102 6.89 1.70 -10.59
CA PHE A 102 6.93 2.36 -9.29
C PHE A 102 5.55 2.89 -8.87
N GLU A 103 4.81 3.55 -9.76
CA GLU A 103 3.46 4.04 -9.49
C GLU A 103 2.49 2.91 -9.13
N LEU A 104 2.57 1.78 -9.83
CA LEU A 104 1.79 0.58 -9.50
C LEU A 104 2.15 0.04 -8.10
N ALA A 105 3.45 0.03 -7.76
CA ALA A 105 3.91 -0.42 -6.45
C ALA A 105 3.45 0.49 -5.31
N LEU A 106 3.46 1.80 -5.51
CA LEU A 106 2.92 2.78 -4.57
C LEU A 106 1.41 2.59 -4.38
N HIS A 107 0.66 2.47 -5.47
CA HIS A 107 -0.79 2.29 -5.38
C HIS A 107 -1.20 0.98 -4.71
N PHE A 108 -0.48 -0.12 -5.00
CA PHE A 108 -0.67 -1.37 -4.29
C PHE A 108 -0.39 -1.21 -2.78
N THR A 109 0.68 -0.48 -2.42
CA THR A 109 1.05 -0.24 -1.03
C THR A 109 -0.01 0.60 -0.30
N ARG A 110 -0.50 1.68 -0.93
CA ARG A 110 -1.62 2.49 -0.42
C ARG A 110 -2.84 1.63 -0.13
N PHE A 111 -3.21 0.78 -1.08
CA PHE A 111 -4.32 -0.15 -0.94
C PHE A 111 -4.12 -1.14 0.21
N ALA A 112 -2.91 -1.69 0.38
CA ALA A 112 -2.59 -2.60 1.46
C ALA A 112 -2.65 -1.92 2.84
N LEU A 113 -2.09 -0.71 2.96
CA LEU A 113 -2.14 0.09 4.20
C LEU A 113 -3.58 0.47 4.57
N ASP A 114 -4.38 0.91 3.59
CA ASP A 114 -5.79 1.22 3.81
C ASP A 114 -6.58 -0.03 4.22
N THR A 115 -6.24 -1.20 3.66
CA THR A 115 -6.84 -2.49 4.06
C THR A 115 -6.58 -2.80 5.53
N VAL A 116 -5.36 -2.57 6.01
CA VAL A 116 -5.04 -2.75 7.44
C VAL A 116 -5.82 -1.76 8.31
N ARG A 117 -5.86 -0.49 7.93
CA ARG A 117 -6.60 0.56 8.66
C ARG A 117 -8.09 0.23 8.78
N ASN A 118 -8.71 -0.14 7.65
CA ASN A 118 -10.13 -0.49 7.62
C ASN A 118 -10.42 -1.80 8.37
N ALA A 119 -9.50 -2.77 8.34
CA ALA A 119 -9.63 -4.01 9.10
C ALA A 119 -9.47 -3.77 10.62
N LEU A 120 -8.60 -2.86 11.04
CA LEU A 120 -8.47 -2.45 12.44
C LEU A 120 -9.75 -1.77 12.94
N ALA A 121 -10.37 -0.92 12.11
CA ALA A 121 -11.64 -0.26 12.42
C ALA A 121 -12.88 -1.18 12.35
N ALA A 122 -12.77 -2.34 11.71
CA ALA A 122 -13.89 -3.26 11.57
C ALA A 122 -14.25 -3.93 12.91
N PRO A 123 -15.55 -4.00 13.28
CA PRO A 123 -15.99 -4.64 14.52
C PRO A 123 -15.88 -6.17 14.46
N GLY A 124 -15.84 -6.80 15.64
CA GLY A 124 -15.81 -8.26 15.81
C GLY A 124 -14.41 -8.82 16.11
N ASP A 125 -14.37 -10.11 16.45
CA ASP A 125 -13.14 -10.78 16.89
C ASP A 125 -12.47 -11.64 15.79
N ASP A 126 -13.18 -11.94 14.69
CA ASP A 126 -12.62 -12.69 13.57
C ASP A 126 -11.71 -11.80 12.70
N ALA A 127 -10.40 -11.96 12.87
CA ALA A 127 -9.38 -11.27 12.10
C ALA A 127 -9.52 -11.46 10.59
N ALA A 128 -9.94 -12.64 10.12
CA ALA A 128 -10.11 -12.91 8.70
C ALA A 128 -11.32 -12.17 8.13
N ALA A 129 -12.45 -12.13 8.87
CA ALA A 129 -13.61 -11.32 8.48
C ALA A 129 -13.29 -9.82 8.43
N ARG A 130 -12.54 -9.32 9.41
CA ARG A 130 -12.09 -7.92 9.46
C ARG A 130 -11.21 -7.56 8.27
N VAL A 131 -10.24 -8.41 7.92
CA VAL A 131 -9.41 -8.21 6.72
C VAL A 131 -10.25 -8.24 5.45
N ARG A 132 -11.20 -9.17 5.30
CA ARG A 132 -12.10 -9.20 4.13
C ARG A 132 -12.92 -7.91 4.01
N SER A 133 -13.49 -7.44 5.13
CA SER A 133 -14.23 -6.18 5.17
C SER A 133 -13.34 -4.99 4.79
N GLY A 134 -12.14 -4.91 5.38
CA GLY A 134 -11.17 -3.86 5.08
C GLY A 134 -10.74 -3.86 3.61
N LEU A 135 -10.53 -5.05 3.03
CA LEU A 135 -10.18 -5.22 1.63
C LEU A 135 -11.27 -4.68 0.71
N MET A 136 -12.54 -4.99 0.99
CA MET A 136 -13.68 -4.51 0.20
C MET A 136 -13.82 -2.99 0.27
N GLN A 137 -13.62 -2.38 1.44
CA GLN A 137 -13.66 -0.93 1.61
C GLN A 137 -12.52 -0.24 0.84
N SER A 138 -11.30 -0.75 0.99
CA SER A 138 -10.11 -0.21 0.33
C SER A 138 -10.17 -0.37 -1.19
N ALA A 139 -10.76 -1.47 -1.69
CA ALA A 139 -10.90 -1.72 -3.11
C ALA A 139 -11.84 -0.70 -3.78
N ARG A 140 -12.88 -0.23 -3.07
CA ARG A 140 -13.75 0.84 -3.59
C ARG A 140 -12.99 2.14 -3.84
N ARG A 141 -11.98 2.42 -3.02
CA ARG A 141 -11.18 3.66 -3.08
C ARG A 141 -10.00 3.56 -4.03
N HIS A 142 -9.22 2.50 -3.93
CA HIS A 142 -7.92 2.40 -4.59
C HIS A 142 -7.92 1.52 -5.83
N ALA A 143 -8.84 0.54 -5.90
CA ALA A 143 -8.84 -0.45 -6.97
C ALA A 143 -10.27 -0.79 -7.43
N PRO A 144 -11.05 0.21 -7.90
CA PRO A 144 -12.45 0.02 -8.26
C PRO A 144 -12.64 -1.00 -9.38
N GLY A 145 -11.62 -1.22 -10.21
CA GLY A 145 -11.62 -2.27 -11.22
C GLY A 145 -11.72 -3.67 -10.62
N LEU A 146 -11.19 -3.94 -9.41
CA LEU A 146 -11.31 -5.25 -8.75
C LEU A 146 -12.77 -5.62 -8.50
N LEU A 147 -13.59 -4.64 -8.11
CA LEU A 147 -15.01 -4.86 -7.80
C LEU A 147 -15.84 -5.18 -9.05
N ARG A 148 -15.44 -4.66 -10.21
CA ARG A 148 -16.14 -4.87 -11.50
C ARG A 148 -15.88 -6.26 -12.09
N HIS A 149 -14.77 -6.90 -11.72
CA HIS A 149 -14.39 -8.21 -12.25
C HIS A 149 -14.77 -9.38 -11.33
N GLY A 150 -15.03 -9.12 -10.03
CA GLY A 150 -15.50 -10.14 -9.08
C GLY A 150 -17.00 -10.42 -9.12
N SER A 151 -17.78 -9.64 -9.88
CA SER A 151 -19.24 -9.79 -10.02
C SER A 151 -19.65 -10.60 -11.26
N ARG A 152 -18.82 -11.54 -11.71
CA ARG A 152 -19.07 -12.38 -12.89
C ARG A 152 -18.92 -13.86 -12.59
#